data_AF-A0A0Q4P087-F1
#
_entry.id   AF-A0A0Q4P087-F1
#
_cell.length_a   1.000
_cell.length_b   1.000
_cell.length_c   1.000
_cell.angle_alpha   90.00
_cell.angle_beta   90.00
_cell.angle_gamma   90.00
#
_symmetry.space_group_name_H-M   'P 1'
#
loop_
_entity.id
_entity.type
_entity.pdbx_description
1 polymer ?
#
loop_
_entity_poly.entity_id
_entity_poly.type
_entity_poly.pdbx_seq_one_letter_code
_entity_poly.pdbx_strand_id
1 'polypeptide(L)'
;MHIVLGAPGPGKSTVIALVASQLPQWVVLDWDALMKPAGLLAGADIPSTPSTWTTYAALVRTMVESVGPDRVVLFGVQTPDEMVDWPEATWTLLDCADDERQRRLEKRGEHAPGIVEAIEDAATYRRLGIFTIDGTTLTPAQVARNVIERVQSLG
;
A
#
# COMPACT_ATOMS: atom_id res chain seq x y z
N MET A 1 -11.02 4.48 7.98
CA MET A 1 -9.59 4.54 7.57
C MET A 1 -9.43 4.88 6.09
N HIS A 2 -8.23 5.29 5.65
CA HIS A 2 -7.90 5.40 4.23
C HIS A 2 -6.89 4.33 3.83
N ILE A 3 -7.13 3.63 2.72
CA ILE A 3 -6.20 2.66 2.17
C ILE A 3 -5.72 3.13 0.80
N VAL A 4 -4.40 3.19 0.65
CA VAL A 4 -3.73 3.40 -0.64
C VAL A 4 -3.20 2.05 -1.13
N LEU A 5 -4.02 1.39 -1.95
CA LEU A 5 -3.66 0.16 -2.63
C LEU A 5 -2.72 0.47 -3.79
N GLY A 6 -1.74 -0.37 -4.03
CA GLY A 6 -1.00 -0.34 -5.29
C GLY A 6 -0.09 -1.54 -5.41
N ALA A 7 0.12 -2.01 -6.64
CA ALA A 7 1.11 -3.05 -6.93
C ALA A 7 2.54 -2.57 -6.57
N PRO A 8 3.56 -3.44 -6.62
CA PRO A 8 4.94 -3.00 -6.62
C PRO A 8 5.25 -2.05 -7.80
N GLY A 9 6.08 -1.02 -7.57
CA GLY A 9 6.57 -0.11 -8.63
C GLY A 9 5.93 1.28 -8.83
N PRO A 10 4.72 1.63 -8.36
CA PRO A 10 4.13 2.95 -8.60
C PRO A 10 4.71 4.05 -7.68
N GLY A 11 5.54 3.69 -6.70
CA GLY A 11 6.28 4.65 -5.86
C GLY A 11 5.73 4.84 -4.44
N LYS A 12 4.94 3.90 -3.91
CA LYS A 12 4.35 3.93 -2.55
C LYS A 12 5.36 4.41 -1.49
N SER A 13 6.51 3.75 -1.37
CA SER A 13 7.51 4.06 -0.33
C SER A 13 8.04 5.51 -0.40
N THR A 14 8.15 6.10 -1.59
CA THR A 14 8.54 7.51 -1.75
C THR A 14 7.42 8.46 -1.31
N VAL A 15 6.17 8.10 -1.61
CA VAL A 15 4.98 8.90 -1.28
C VAL A 15 4.70 8.86 0.23
N ILE A 16 4.88 7.72 0.87
CA ILE A 16 4.60 7.50 2.31
C ILE A 16 5.30 8.55 3.18
N ALA A 17 6.60 8.79 2.96
CA ALA A 17 7.35 9.78 3.73
C ALA A 17 6.80 11.20 3.58
N LEU A 18 6.38 11.58 2.36
CA LEU A 18 5.83 12.89 2.06
C LEU A 18 4.44 13.08 2.68
N VAL A 19 3.60 12.04 2.65
CA VAL A 19 2.27 12.05 3.27
C VAL A 19 2.40 12.15 4.79
N ALA A 20 3.27 11.34 5.40
CA ALA A 20 3.50 11.35 6.84
C ALA A 20 3.96 12.72 7.36
N SER A 21 4.82 13.43 6.61
CA SER A 21 5.31 14.75 6.99
C SER A 21 4.23 15.85 6.98
N GLN A 22 3.12 15.64 6.28
CA GLN A 22 2.06 16.64 6.06
C GLN A 22 0.73 16.30 6.74
N LEU A 23 0.62 15.11 7.33
CA LEU A 23 -0.55 14.69 8.11
C LEU A 23 -0.15 14.37 9.57
N PRO A 24 0.29 15.36 10.37
CA PRO A 24 0.81 15.11 11.72
C PRO A 24 -0.22 14.58 12.73
N GLN A 25 -1.51 14.65 12.41
CA GLN A 25 -2.60 14.08 13.21
C GLN A 25 -3.02 12.68 12.75
N TRP A 26 -2.35 12.12 11.74
CA TRP A 26 -2.64 10.81 11.18
C TRP A 26 -1.44 9.90 11.37
N VAL A 27 -1.71 8.60 11.48
CA VAL A 27 -0.70 7.57 11.41
C VAL A 27 -0.66 7.05 9.98
N VAL A 28 0.50 7.20 9.33
CA VAL A 28 0.75 6.63 8.02
C VAL A 28 1.50 5.32 8.20
N LEU A 29 0.88 4.21 7.79
CA LEU A 29 1.42 2.86 7.90
C LEU A 29 1.80 2.33 6.53
N ASP A 30 2.94 1.65 6.47
CA ASP A 30 3.37 0.85 5.33
C ASP A 30 3.20 -0.63 5.67
N TRP A 31 2.32 -1.31 4.94
CA TRP A 31 2.07 -2.74 5.09
C TRP A 31 3.34 -3.56 4.90
N ASP A 32 4.26 -3.18 4.01
CA ASP A 32 5.45 -3.99 3.76
C ASP A 32 6.53 -3.75 4.82
N ALA A 33 6.59 -2.55 5.40
CA ALA A 33 7.59 -2.18 6.40
C ALA A 33 7.47 -2.98 7.71
N LEU A 34 6.28 -3.49 8.02
CA LEU A 34 6.02 -4.29 9.22
C LEU A 34 6.39 -5.77 9.04
N MET A 35 6.56 -6.26 7.80
CA MET A 35 6.82 -7.68 7.53
C MET A 35 8.15 -8.14 8.13
N LYS A 36 9.22 -7.36 7.95
CA LYS A 36 10.55 -7.71 8.46
C LYS A 36 10.59 -7.84 9.99
N PRO A 37 10.16 -6.84 10.80
CA PRO A 37 10.13 -7.00 12.25
C PRO A 37 9.16 -8.09 12.70
N ALA A 38 8.01 -8.26 12.04
CA ALA A 38 7.08 -9.35 12.33
C ALA A 38 7.72 -10.72 12.09
N GLY A 39 8.50 -10.86 11.02
CA GLY A 39 9.20 -12.11 10.71
C GLY A 39 10.31 -12.44 11.71
N LEU A 40 11.03 -11.42 12.21
CA LEU A 40 11.99 -11.59 13.31
C LEU A 40 11.30 -12.08 14.59
N LEU A 41 10.12 -11.55 14.91
CA LEU A 41 9.34 -11.98 16.07
C LEU A 41 8.78 -13.40 15.90
N ALA A 42 8.31 -13.73 14.70
CA ALA A 42 7.75 -15.05 14.38
C ALA A 42 8.80 -16.14 14.18
N GLY A 43 10.07 -15.77 13.96
CA GLY A 43 11.14 -16.71 13.57
C GLY A 43 10.98 -17.26 12.15
N ALA A 44 10.21 -16.59 11.29
CA ALA A 44 9.92 -17.00 9.91
C ALA A 44 9.77 -15.77 9.01
N ASP A 45 10.26 -15.84 7.77
CA ASP A 45 10.09 -14.77 6.80
C ASP A 45 8.62 -14.70 6.34
N ILE A 46 7.96 -13.56 6.57
CA ILE A 46 6.52 -13.41 6.34
C ILE A 46 6.15 -13.62 4.87
N PRO A 47 6.79 -12.93 3.89
CA PRO A 47 6.45 -13.09 2.48
C PRO A 47 6.58 -14.54 2.00
N SER A 48 7.63 -15.25 2.43
CA SER A 48 7.91 -16.62 1.96
C SER A 48 7.21 -17.72 2.77
N THR A 49 6.45 -17.39 3.81
CA THR A 49 5.84 -18.38 4.73
C THR A 49 4.32 -18.25 4.73
N PRO A 50 3.58 -18.97 3.86
CA PRO A 50 2.13 -18.87 3.71
C PRO A 50 1.33 -18.92 5.02
N SER A 51 1.74 -19.75 5.97
CA SER A 51 1.05 -19.90 7.28
C SER A 51 1.15 -18.67 8.19
N THR A 52 2.02 -17.70 7.88
CA THR A 52 2.18 -16.48 8.70
C THR A 52 1.23 -15.36 8.29
N TRP A 53 0.66 -15.40 7.09
CA TRP A 53 -0.12 -14.29 6.51
C TRP A 53 -1.36 -13.93 7.32
N THR A 54 -2.13 -14.92 7.79
CA THR A 54 -3.31 -14.66 8.63
C THR A 54 -2.95 -13.94 9.93
N THR A 55 -1.91 -14.41 10.62
CA THR A 55 -1.44 -13.79 11.87
C THR A 55 -0.83 -12.41 11.61
N TYR A 56 -0.14 -12.24 10.48
CA TYR A 56 0.42 -10.97 10.08
C TYR A 56 -0.67 -9.92 9.78
N ALA A 57 -1.69 -10.29 8.99
CA ALA A 57 -2.85 -9.43 8.73
C ALA A 57 -3.57 -9.06 10.04
N ALA A 58 -3.74 -10.02 10.96
CA ALA A 58 -4.31 -9.75 12.28
C ALA A 58 -3.49 -8.75 13.10
N LEU A 59 -2.16 -8.85 13.08
CA LEU A 59 -1.25 -7.89 13.72
C LEU A 59 -1.47 -6.47 13.17
N VAL A 60 -1.45 -6.31 11.85
CA VAL A 60 -1.64 -5.00 11.22
C VAL A 60 -3.03 -4.45 11.55
N ARG A 61 -4.07 -5.29 11.50
CA ARG A 61 -5.43 -4.92 11.90
C ARG A 61 -5.50 -4.41 13.35
N THR A 62 -4.90 -5.14 14.29
CA THR A 62 -4.86 -4.73 15.70
C THR A 62 -4.17 -3.38 15.88
N MET A 63 -3.13 -3.09 15.11
CA MET A 63 -2.48 -1.77 15.13
C MET A 63 -3.42 -0.67 14.63
N VAL A 64 -4.13 -0.89 13.52
CA VAL A 64 -5.12 0.05 12.98
C VAL A 64 -6.23 0.34 13.99
N GLU A 65 -6.77 -0.70 14.61
CA GLU A 65 -7.83 -0.58 15.63
C GLU A 65 -7.33 0.15 16.88
N SER A 66 -6.08 -0.11 17.31
CA SER A 66 -5.48 0.53 18.49
C SER A 66 -5.22 2.02 18.32
N VAL A 67 -4.87 2.46 17.09
CA VAL A 67 -4.70 3.88 16.76
C VAL A 67 -6.05 4.59 16.66
N GLY A 68 -7.10 3.88 16.26
CA GLY A 68 -8.36 4.46 15.81
C GLY A 68 -8.40 4.49 14.28
N PRO A 69 -9.25 3.68 13.62
CA PRO A 69 -9.28 3.56 12.17
C PRO A 69 -9.44 4.89 11.43
N ASP A 70 -10.13 5.87 12.01
CA ASP A 70 -10.38 7.19 11.41
C ASP A 70 -9.14 8.10 11.38
N ARG A 71 -8.01 7.66 11.93
CA ARG A 71 -6.73 8.38 11.93
C ARG A 71 -5.63 7.63 11.20
N VAL A 72 -5.96 6.60 10.42
CA VAL A 72 -4.99 5.77 9.71
C VAL A 72 -5.05 5.98 8.20
N VAL A 73 -3.87 6.15 7.60
CA VAL A 73 -3.62 5.99 6.16
C VAL A 73 -2.71 4.77 5.99
N LEU A 74 -3.25 3.68 5.46
CA LEU A 74 -2.53 2.42 5.26
C LEU A 74 -2.15 2.27 3.78
N PHE A 75 -0.86 2.17 3.49
CA PHE A 75 -0.36 1.81 2.17
C PHE A 75 -0.14 0.30 2.12
N GLY A 76 -0.61 -0.37 1.07
CA GLY A 76 -0.46 -1.82 0.98
C GLY A 76 -0.82 -2.41 -0.37
N VAL A 77 -0.90 -3.75 -0.37
CA VAL A 77 -1.20 -4.58 -1.55
C VAL A 77 -2.50 -5.37 -1.39
N GLN A 78 -3.10 -5.41 -0.20
CA GLN A 78 -4.34 -6.14 0.06
C GLN A 78 -5.54 -5.44 -0.57
N THR A 79 -6.39 -6.20 -1.23
CA THR A 79 -7.60 -5.75 -1.91
C THR A 79 -8.80 -5.66 -0.95
N PRO A 80 -9.90 -4.98 -1.34
CA PRO A 80 -11.12 -4.94 -0.52
C PRO A 80 -11.64 -6.31 -0.11
N ASP A 81 -11.62 -7.29 -1.02
CA ASP A 81 -12.14 -8.64 -0.76
C ASP A 81 -11.26 -9.43 0.21
N GLU A 82 -9.97 -9.11 0.31
CA GLU A 82 -9.06 -9.69 1.30
C GLU A 82 -9.19 -9.04 2.69
N MET A 83 -9.88 -7.90 2.77
CA MET A 83 -10.03 -7.09 3.98
C MET A 83 -11.49 -6.98 4.46
N VAL A 84 -12.35 -7.95 4.13
CA VAL A 84 -13.80 -7.92 4.44
C VAL A 84 -14.13 -7.74 5.93
N ASP A 85 -13.29 -8.25 6.83
CA ASP A 85 -13.52 -8.15 8.29
C ASP A 85 -12.82 -6.93 8.94
N TRP A 86 -12.24 -6.03 8.15
CA TRP A 86 -11.55 -4.84 8.64
C TRP A 86 -12.52 -3.67 8.85
N PRO A 87 -12.11 -2.64 9.61
CA PRO A 87 -12.85 -1.38 9.67
C PRO A 87 -13.14 -0.79 8.28
N GLU A 88 -14.25 -0.08 8.14
CA GLU A 88 -14.60 0.56 6.87
C GLU A 88 -13.46 1.48 6.36
N ALA A 89 -13.22 1.39 5.05
CA ALA A 89 -12.13 2.08 4.40
C ALA A 89 -12.58 2.83 3.16
N THR A 90 -12.03 4.04 3.02
CA THR A 90 -11.97 4.70 1.71
C THR A 90 -10.76 4.16 0.97
N TRP A 91 -11.01 3.62 -0.22
CA TRP A 91 -9.99 3.05 -1.07
C TRP A 91 -9.49 4.06 -2.11
N THR A 92 -8.18 4.05 -2.33
CA THR A 92 -7.50 4.77 -3.41
C THR A 92 -6.48 3.83 -4.03
N LEU A 93 -6.46 3.75 -5.36
CA LEU A 93 -5.46 3.02 -6.11
C LEU A 93 -4.34 3.99 -6.51
N LEU A 94 -3.10 3.74 -6.07
CA LEU A 94 -1.91 4.37 -6.61
C LEU A 94 -1.33 3.44 -7.68
N ASP A 95 -1.43 3.85 -8.94
CA ASP A 95 -1.04 3.03 -10.08
C ASP A 95 -0.13 3.78 -11.06
N CYS A 96 0.60 3.05 -11.89
CA CYS A 96 1.35 3.62 -13.00
C CYS A 96 1.22 2.77 -14.26
N ALA A 97 1.65 3.30 -15.40
CA ALA A 97 1.73 2.53 -16.64
C ALA A 97 2.69 1.33 -16.49
N ASP A 98 2.43 0.27 -17.25
CA ASP A 98 3.15 -1.02 -17.10
C ASP A 98 4.61 -0.92 -17.55
N ASP A 99 4.89 -0.14 -18.58
CA ASP A 99 6.24 0.17 -19.04
C ASP A 99 7.05 0.92 -17.97
N GLU A 100 6.43 1.90 -17.32
CA GLU A 100 7.04 2.64 -16.21
C GLU A 100 7.24 1.76 -14.98
N ARG A 101 6.29 0.86 -14.67
CA ARG A 101 6.43 -0.13 -13.59
C ARG A 101 7.61 -1.03 -13.84
N GLN A 102 7.66 -1.64 -15.03
CA GLN A 102 8.76 -2.51 -15.44
C GLN A 102 10.10 -1.77 -15.31
N ARG A 103 10.22 -0.60 -15.91
CA ARG A 103 11.44 0.22 -15.87
C ARG A 103 11.90 0.52 -14.43
N ARG A 104 10.97 0.86 -13.52
CA ARG A 104 11.28 1.15 -12.11
C ARG A 104 11.72 -0.10 -11.35
N LEU A 105 11.04 -1.23 -11.56
CA LEU A 105 11.35 -2.49 -10.90
C LEU A 105 12.69 -3.07 -11.37
N GLU A 106 12.95 -3.06 -12.68
CA GLU A 106 14.25 -3.45 -13.25
C GLU A 106 15.39 -2.60 -12.69
N LYS A 107 15.20 -1.27 -12.62
CA LYS A 107 16.18 -0.34 -12.03
C LYS A 107 16.44 -0.64 -10.54
N ARG A 108 15.46 -1.18 -9.82
CA ARG A 108 15.58 -1.60 -8.41
C ARG A 108 16.27 -2.95 -8.25
N GLY A 109 16.50 -3.68 -9.35
CA GLY A 109 17.07 -5.03 -9.33
C GLY A 109 16.03 -6.13 -9.10
N GLU A 110 14.75 -5.86 -9.33
CA GLU A 110 13.68 -6.87 -9.27
C GLU A 110 13.92 -7.95 -10.34
N HIS A 111 13.65 -9.20 -9.99
CA HIS A 111 13.78 -10.31 -10.93
C HIS A 111 12.55 -10.40 -11.85
N ALA A 112 12.75 -10.96 -13.05
CA ALA A 112 11.70 -11.03 -14.08
C ALA A 112 10.36 -11.61 -13.59
N PRO A 113 10.32 -12.71 -12.79
CA PRO A 113 9.05 -13.22 -12.25
C PRO A 113 8.30 -12.19 -11.39
N GLY A 114 9.00 -11.48 -10.49
CA GLY A 114 8.38 -10.47 -9.63
C GLY A 114 7.88 -9.25 -10.41
N ILE A 115 8.51 -8.91 -11.55
CA ILE A 115 8.01 -7.87 -12.45
C ILE A 115 6.69 -8.31 -13.11
N VAL A 116 6.61 -9.56 -13.58
CA VAL A 116 5.41 -10.12 -14.19
C VAL A 116 4.26 -10.13 -13.18
N GLU A 117 4.50 -10.66 -11.98
CA GLU A 117 3.52 -10.67 -10.88
C GLU A 117 3.02 -9.25 -10.56
N ALA A 118 3.93 -8.26 -10.47
CA ALA A 118 3.54 -6.88 -10.20
C ALA A 118 2.68 -6.25 -11.32
N ILE A 119 2.87 -6.66 -12.58
CA ILE A 119 2.03 -6.21 -13.71
C ILE A 119 0.65 -6.91 -13.66
N GLU A 120 0.61 -8.20 -13.33
CA GLU A 120 -0.63 -8.97 -13.17
C GLU A 120 -1.48 -8.44 -12.00
N ASP A 121 -0.85 -8.13 -10.88
CA ASP A 121 -1.47 -7.44 -9.74
C ASP A 121 -2.05 -6.10 -10.16
N ALA A 122 -1.27 -5.26 -10.86
CA ALA A 122 -1.74 -3.96 -11.30
C ALA A 122 -2.95 -4.08 -12.25
N ALA A 123 -2.91 -5.02 -13.19
CA ALA A 123 -4.03 -5.33 -14.06
C ALA A 123 -5.27 -5.74 -13.25
N THR A 124 -5.09 -6.50 -12.17
CA THR A 124 -6.17 -6.89 -11.25
C THR A 124 -6.72 -5.71 -10.47
N TYR A 125 -5.87 -4.87 -9.88
CA TYR A 125 -6.31 -3.73 -9.09
C TYR A 125 -7.07 -2.69 -9.93
N ARG A 126 -6.70 -2.48 -11.20
CA ARG A 126 -7.44 -1.60 -12.12
C ARG A 126 -8.89 -2.03 -12.35
N ARG A 127 -9.19 -3.33 -12.23
CA ARG A 127 -10.56 -3.87 -12.43
C ARG A 127 -11.47 -3.65 -11.21
N LEU A 128 -10.93 -3.19 -10.08
CA LEU A 128 -11.69 -2.96 -8.86
C LEU A 128 -12.57 -1.71 -8.91
N GLY A 129 -12.39 -0.83 -9.89
CA GLY A 129 -13.19 0.41 -10.03
C GLY A 129 -12.93 1.46 -8.94
N ILE A 130 -11.77 1.38 -8.28
CA ILE A 130 -11.37 2.29 -7.20
C ILE A 130 -10.84 3.61 -7.79
N PHE A 131 -11.06 4.73 -7.09
CA PHE A 131 -10.47 6.03 -7.45
C PHE A 131 -8.95 5.91 -7.58
N THR A 132 -8.42 6.31 -8.73
CA THR A 132 -7.00 6.10 -9.08
C THR A 132 -6.22 7.41 -9.09
N ILE A 133 -5.05 7.40 -8.45
CA ILE A 133 -4.03 8.45 -8.54
C ILE A 133 -2.93 7.96 -9.49
N ASP A 134 -2.61 8.80 -10.48
CA ASP A 134 -1.57 8.52 -11.46
C ASP A 134 -0.15 8.71 -10.89
N GLY A 135 0.60 7.63 -10.76
CA GLY A 135 2.02 7.61 -10.39
C GLY A 135 2.98 7.61 -11.57
N THR A 136 2.47 7.71 -12.81
CA THR A 136 3.26 7.77 -14.05
C THR A 136 3.69 9.20 -14.34
N THR A 137 2.72 10.11 -14.47
CA THR A 137 2.99 11.48 -14.93
C THR A 137 3.21 12.46 -13.77
N LEU A 138 2.69 12.15 -12.60
CA LEU A 138 2.83 12.99 -11.42
C LEU A 138 4.16 12.74 -10.71
N THR A 139 4.76 13.82 -10.22
CA THR A 139 5.89 13.72 -9.29
C THR A 139 5.43 13.10 -7.96
N PRO A 140 6.35 12.48 -7.18
CA PRO A 140 6.00 11.96 -5.86
C PRO A 140 5.33 12.99 -4.93
N ALA A 141 5.72 14.26 -5.02
CA ALA A 141 5.11 15.34 -4.25
C ALA A 141 3.67 15.64 -4.67
N GLN A 142 3.36 15.57 -5.97
CA GLN A 142 1.99 15.72 -6.48
C GLN A 142 1.13 14.50 -6.10
N VAL A 143 1.67 13.28 -6.21
CA VAL A 143 0.97 12.07 -5.75
C VAL A 143 0.65 12.16 -4.25
N ALA A 144 1.63 12.54 -3.43
CA ALA A 144 1.43 12.73 -1.99
C ALA A 144 0.34 13.77 -1.69
N ARG A 145 0.35 14.90 -2.41
CA ARG A 145 -0.70 15.91 -2.29
C ARG A 145 -2.09 15.36 -2.59
N ASN A 146 -2.24 14.60 -3.68
CA ASN A 146 -3.53 14.00 -4.05
C ASN A 146 -4.01 12.99 -2.99
N VAL A 147 -3.10 12.21 -2.39
CA VAL A 147 -3.44 11.34 -1.26
C VAL A 147 -3.92 12.16 -0.05
N ILE A 148 -3.20 13.22 0.30
CA ILE A 148 -3.55 14.11 1.43
C ILE A 148 -4.92 14.75 1.22
N GLU A 149 -5.16 15.32 0.05
CA GLU A 149 -6.44 15.93 -0.32
C GLU A 149 -7.57 14.91 -0.24
N ARG A 150 -7.34 13.68 -0.72
CA ARG A 150 -8.31 12.59 -0.64
C ARG A 150 -8.66 12.25 0.81
N VAL A 151 -7.66 12.15 1.68
CA VAL A 151 -7.82 11.90 3.12
C VAL A 151 -8.64 13.03 3.77
N GLN A 152 -8.31 14.28 3.49
CA GLN A 152 -8.98 15.45 4.09
C GLN A 152 -10.39 15.71 3.55
N SER A 153 -10.67 15.34 2.30
CA SER A 153 -11.99 15.56 1.67
C SER A 153 -13.09 14.63 2.17
N LEU A 154 -12.73 13.59 2.92
CA LEU A 154 -13.61 12.48 3.31
C LEU A 154 -13.60 12.21 4.82
N GLY A 155 -12.84 12.99 5.60
CA GLY A 155 -12.82 12.95 7.07
C GLY A 155 -13.36 14.26 7.66
#